data_AF-A0AAE3VUC9-F1
#
_entry.id   AF-A0AAE3VUC9-F1
#
_cell.length_a   1.000
_cell.length_b   1.000
_cell.length_c   1.000
_cell.angle_alpha   90.00
_cell.angle_beta   90.00
_cell.angle_gamma   90.00
#
_symmetry.space_group_name_H-M   'P 1'
#
loop_
_entity.id
_entity.type
_entity.pdbx_description
1 polymer ?
#
loop_
_entity_poly.entity_id
_entity_poly.type
_entity_poly.pdbx_seq_one_letter_code
_entity_poly.pdbx_strand_id
1 'polypeptide(L)'
;MHAGVDLMFAPGWSRHAVAEVNVFGDLLPGVLVDGRDTYGTELAAVFRDRVRTPVPREVPGGTAGRPVSGRTRRRSPVPPSGCRRPARRRSAT
;
A
#
# COMPACT_ATOMS: atom_id res chain seq x y z
N MET A 1 -4.03 -12.91 -4.61
CA MET A 1 -2.75 -13.60 -4.42
C MET A 1 -2.06 -13.62 -5.76
N HIS A 2 -0.84 -13.10 -5.82
CA HIS A 2 0.03 -13.27 -6.99
C HIS A 2 1.00 -14.42 -6.71
N ALA A 3 1.32 -15.20 -7.73
CA ALA A 3 2.31 -16.26 -7.66
C ALA A 3 3.25 -16.13 -8.86
N GLY A 4 4.55 -16.33 -8.64
CA GLY A 4 5.54 -16.47 -9.70
C GLY A 4 5.44 -17.86 -10.31
N VAL A 5 5.57 -17.96 -11.63
CA VAL A 5 5.54 -19.25 -12.35
C VAL A 5 6.82 -19.37 -13.16
N ASP A 6 7.64 -20.34 -12.81
CA ASP A 6 8.87 -20.63 -13.55
C ASP A 6 8.56 -21.64 -14.65
N LEU A 7 8.91 -21.30 -15.89
CA LEU A 7 8.68 -22.15 -17.06
C LEU A 7 9.98 -22.77 -17.55
N MET A 8 9.94 -24.07 -17.83
CA MET A 8 11.00 -24.77 -18.53
C MET A 8 10.57 -25.04 -19.97
N PHE A 9 11.43 -24.67 -20.93
CA PHE A 9 11.20 -24.90 -22.36
C PHE A 9 12.00 -26.09 -22.87
N ALA A 10 11.37 -26.92 -23.71
CA ALA A 10 12.06 -27.97 -24.44
C ALA A 10 12.97 -27.38 -25.54
N PRO A 11 13.99 -28.12 -26.01
CA PRO A 11 14.82 -27.69 -27.13
C PRO A 11 13.98 -27.27 -28.34
N GLY A 12 14.39 -26.18 -28.98
CA GLY A 12 13.66 -25.60 -30.11
C GLY A 12 12.34 -24.90 -29.73
N TRP A 13 12.09 -24.63 -28.44
CA TRP A 13 10.93 -23.87 -27.95
C TRP A 13 9.57 -24.47 -28.28
N SER A 14 9.53 -25.73 -28.70
CA SER A 14 8.33 -26.40 -29.22
C SER A 14 7.32 -26.78 -28.12
N ARG A 15 7.79 -26.90 -26.88
CA ARG A 15 6.98 -27.28 -25.71
C ARG A 15 7.49 -26.54 -24.48
N HIS A 16 6.60 -26.34 -23.52
CA HIS A 16 6.92 -25.77 -22.23
C HIS A 16 6.23 -26.56 -21.11
N ALA A 17 6.79 -26.49 -19.91
CA ALA A 17 6.24 -27.05 -18.69
C ALA A 17 6.39 -26.03 -17.54
N VAL A 18 5.49 -26.09 -16.55
CA VAL A 18 5.65 -25.37 -15.29
C VAL A 18 6.67 -26.12 -14.44
N ALA A 19 7.79 -25.46 -14.12
CA ALA A 19 8.82 -26.01 -13.26
C ALA A 19 8.48 -25.78 -11.79
N GLU A 20 8.00 -24.59 -11.44
CA GLU A 20 7.68 -24.19 -10.06
C GLU A 20 6.59 -23.13 -10.02
N VAL A 21 5.85 -23.08 -8.89
CA VAL A 21 4.94 -21.98 -8.55
C VAL A 21 5.34 -21.40 -7.20
N ASN A 22 5.75 -20.13 -7.20
CA ASN A 22 6.24 -19.40 -6.05
C ASN A 22 5.13 -18.53 -5.44
N VAL A 23 4.75 -18.77 -4.18
CA VAL A 23 3.66 -18.03 -3.51
C VAL A 23 4.03 -16.58 -3.16
N PHE A 24 5.33 -16.26 -3.19
CA PHE A 24 5.87 -14.94 -2.86
C PHE A 24 6.06 -14.04 -4.10
N GLY A 25 5.52 -14.46 -5.25
CA GLY A 25 5.73 -13.79 -6.54
C GLY A 25 6.94 -14.34 -7.30
N ASP A 26 7.36 -13.63 -8.33
CA ASP A 26 8.63 -13.87 -9.01
C ASP A 26 9.76 -13.39 -8.09
N LEU A 27 10.52 -14.30 -7.50
CA LEU A 27 11.62 -13.97 -6.58
C LEU A 27 12.85 -13.34 -7.29
N LEU A 28 12.61 -12.70 -8.43
CA LEU A 28 13.61 -12.14 -9.32
C LEU A 28 13.96 -10.71 -8.87
N PRO A 29 15.21 -10.45 -8.47
CA PRO A 29 15.62 -9.11 -8.05
C PRO A 29 15.61 -8.14 -9.24
N GLY A 30 15.11 -6.93 -9.01
CA GLY A 30 15.17 -5.83 -10.00
C GLY A 30 14.14 -5.92 -11.13
N VAL A 31 13.20 -6.87 -11.07
CA VAL A 31 12.04 -6.88 -11.97
C VAL A 31 11.04 -5.84 -11.50
N LEU A 32 10.82 -4.82 -12.33
CA LEU A 32 9.90 -3.73 -12.07
C LEU A 32 8.90 -3.62 -13.21
N VAL A 33 7.63 -3.44 -12.85
CA VAL A 33 6.55 -3.07 -13.76
C VAL A 33 6.03 -1.69 -13.34
N ASP A 34 6.07 -0.72 -14.25
CA ASP A 34 5.72 0.68 -13.97
C ASP A 34 6.47 1.25 -12.74
N GLY A 35 7.73 0.86 -12.58
CA GLY A 35 8.61 1.28 -11.48
C GLY A 35 8.30 0.64 -10.13
N ARG A 36 7.46 -0.40 -10.08
CA ARG A 36 7.11 -1.14 -8.86
C ARG A 36 7.49 -2.60 -8.98
N ASP A 37 7.97 -3.17 -7.89
CA ASP A 37 8.08 -4.62 -7.75
C ASP A 37 6.69 -5.25 -7.48
N THR A 38 6.66 -6.58 -7.39
CA THR A 38 5.44 -7.35 -7.13
C THR A 38 4.75 -6.91 -5.83
N TYR A 39 5.51 -6.69 -4.75
CA TYR A 39 4.98 -6.19 -3.47
C TYR A 39 4.41 -4.77 -3.56
N GLY A 40 5.12 -3.84 -4.20
CA GLY A 40 4.68 -2.46 -4.39
C GLY A 40 3.40 -2.39 -5.21
N THR A 41 3.23 -3.29 -6.17
CA THR A 41 2.00 -3.44 -6.97
C THR A 41 0.84 -3.94 -6.11
N GLU A 42 1.07 -4.95 -5.25
CA GLU A 42 0.06 -5.44 -4.30
C GLU A 42 -0.40 -4.36 -3.33
N LEU A 43 0.54 -3.61 -2.73
CA LEU A 43 0.21 -2.52 -1.83
C LEU A 43 -0.61 -1.45 -2.55
N ALA A 44 -0.23 -1.07 -3.76
CA ALA A 44 -0.98 -0.10 -4.55
C ALA A 44 -2.42 -0.56 -4.83
N ALA A 45 -2.63 -1.84 -5.13
CA ALA A 45 -3.96 -2.42 -5.32
C ALA A 45 -4.80 -2.34 -4.03
N VAL A 46 -4.25 -2.75 -2.88
CA VAL A 46 -4.93 -2.67 -1.59
C VAL A 46 -5.34 -1.23 -1.26
N PHE A 47 -4.45 -0.26 -1.47
CA PHE A 47 -4.75 1.14 -1.19
C PHE A 47 -5.75 1.75 -2.19
N ARG A 48 -5.74 1.33 -3.46
CA ARG A 48 -6.74 1.74 -4.45
C ARG A 48 -8.15 1.33 -4.02
N ASP A 49 -8.30 0.10 -3.52
CA ASP A 49 -9.60 -0.42 -3.10
C ASP A 49 -10.10 0.19 -1.77
N ARG A 50 -9.18 0.51 -0.85
CA ARG A 50 -9.50 1.17 0.44
C ARG A 50 -9.95 2.61 0.28
N VAL A 51 -9.52 3.30 -0.78
CA VAL A 51 -9.91 4.69 -1.10
C VAL A 51 -11.24 4.73 -1.85
N ARG A 52 -11.78 3.60 -2.31
CA ARG A 52 -13.15 3.53 -2.82
C ARG A 52 -14.09 3.86 -1.66
N THR A 53 -14.73 5.03 -1.74
CA THR A 53 -15.69 5.53 -0.75
C THR A 53 -16.60 4.39 -0.30
N PRO A 54 -16.73 4.11 1.01
CA PRO A 54 -17.70 3.15 1.49
C PRO A 54 -19.07 3.61 0.98
N VAL A 55 -19.71 2.78 0.14
CA VAL A 55 -21.13 3.02 -0.19
C VAL A 55 -21.86 2.89 1.15
N PRO A 56 -22.63 3.91 1.59
CA PRO A 56 -23.41 3.79 2.81
C PRO A 56 -24.28 2.54 2.69
N ARG A 57 -24.07 1.57 3.59
CA ARG A 57 -25.00 0.44 3.71
C ARG A 57 -26.28 1.01 4.28
N GLU A 58 -27.35 1.04 3.48
CA GLU A 58 -28.69 1.27 4.02
C GLU A 58 -28.99 0.14 5.01
N VAL A 59 -29.03 0.49 6.28
CA VAL A 59 -29.47 -0.42 7.35
C VAL A 59 -31.00 -0.41 7.31
N PRO A 60 -31.68 -1.53 7.04
CA PRO A 60 -33.14 -1.55 7.07
C PRO A 60 -33.60 -1.34 8.52
N GLY A 61 -34.26 -0.21 8.77
CA GLY A 61 -35.19 0.00 9.87
C GLY A 61 -34.71 -0.34 11.28
N GLY A 62 -33.77 0.45 11.82
CA GLY A 62 -33.50 0.49 13.27
C GLY A 62 -34.23 1.66 13.92
N THR A 63 -35.19 1.37 14.79
CA THR A 63 -35.99 2.33 15.56
C THR A 63 -35.13 3.43 16.17
N ALA A 64 -35.57 4.70 16.02
CA ALA A 64 -34.89 5.90 16.47
C ALA A 64 -34.47 5.83 17.97
N GLY A 65 -33.21 5.49 18.21
CA GLY A 65 -32.56 5.66 19.51
C GLY A 65 -32.14 7.11 19.73
N ARG A 66 -32.49 7.67 20.89
CA ARG A 66 -32.18 9.02 21.38
C ARG A 66 -30.76 9.50 21.03
N PRO A 67 -30.54 10.80 20.76
CA PRO A 67 -29.21 11.33 20.50
C PRO A 67 -28.35 11.28 21.76
N VAL A 68 -27.28 10.48 21.73
CA VAL A 68 -26.18 10.58 22.69
C VAL A 68 -25.33 11.78 22.30
N SER A 69 -25.40 12.83 23.09
CA SER A 69 -24.50 13.99 23.03
C SER A 69 -23.08 13.55 23.41
N GLY A 70 -22.30 13.13 22.40
CA GLY A 70 -20.90 12.72 22.53
C GLY A 70 -19.96 13.82 22.08
N ARG A 71 -19.48 14.62 23.04
CA ARG A 71 -18.50 15.71 22.95
C ARG A 71 -17.36 15.45 21.94
N THR A 72 -17.29 16.26 20.87
CA THR A 72 -16.18 16.26 19.92
C THR A 72 -14.90 16.70 20.63
N ARG A 73 -13.99 15.76 20.93
CA ARG A 73 -12.61 16.13 21.28
C ARG A 73 -11.96 16.67 20.02
N ARG A 74 -11.85 18.00 19.91
CA ARG A 74 -10.99 18.67 18.93
C ARG A 74 -9.60 18.08 19.05
N ARG A 75 -9.13 17.37 18.03
CA ARG A 75 -7.72 17.01 17.92
C ARG A 75 -6.95 18.30 17.66
N SER A 76 -6.05 18.67 18.58
CA SER A 76 -5.12 19.78 18.37
C SER A 76 -4.25 19.51 17.14
N PRO A 77 -3.92 20.52 16.32
CA PRO A 77 -2.99 20.35 15.22
C PRO A 77 -1.60 20.00 15.78
N VAL A 78 -0.97 18.99 15.20
CA VAL A 78 0.46 18.69 15.42
C VAL A 78 1.26 19.81 14.73
N PRO A 79 2.17 20.52 15.43
CA PRO A 79 3.01 21.51 14.78
C PRO A 79 3.99 20.82 13.81
N PRO A 80 4.27 21.41 12.64
CA PRO A 80 5.23 20.84 11.70
C PRO A 80 6.62 20.80 12.36
N SER A 81 7.20 19.61 12.40
CA SER A 81 8.54 19.33 12.88
C SER A 81 9.58 20.11 12.08
N GLY A 82 10.00 21.24 12.63
CA GLY A 82 11.39 21.72 12.66
C GLY A 82 12.11 21.90 11.33
N CYS A 83 11.92 23.05 10.70
CA CYS A 83 12.97 23.67 9.88
C CYS A 83 14.10 24.10 10.82
N ARG A 84 15.15 23.29 10.96
CA ARG A 84 16.35 23.64 11.74
C ARG A 84 17.02 24.85 11.09
N ARG A 85 16.97 26.01 11.75
CA ARG A 85 17.79 27.18 11.38
C ARG A 85 19.27 26.81 11.55
N PRO A 86 20.16 27.08 10.58
CA PRO A 86 21.59 26.86 10.75
C PRO A 86 22.13 27.78 11.85
N ALA A 87 22.88 27.21 12.79
CA ALA A 87 23.56 27.95 13.83
C ALA A 87 24.60 28.89 13.21
N ARG A 88 24.51 30.19 13.52
CA ARG A 88 25.56 31.16 13.20
C ARG A 88 26.86 30.74 13.89
N ARG A 89 27.84 30.24 13.13
CA ARG A 89 29.24 30.17 13.58
C ARG A 89 29.70 31.59 13.88
N ARG A 90 30.02 31.88 15.15
CA ARG A 90 30.82 33.04 15.50
C ARG A 90 32.27 32.69 15.18
N SER A 91 32.87 33.44 14.27
CA SER A 91 34.31 33.46 14.03
C SER A 91 34.99 34.00 15.29
N ALA A 92 36.00 33.29 15.79
CA ALA A 92 36.96 33.82 16.75
C ALA A 92 38.31 33.92 16.05
N THR A 93 38.93 35.06 16.28
CA THR A 93 40.21 35.58 15.77
C THR A 93 41.40 34.74 16.22
#